data_AF-A0A1F7WTC5-F1
#
_entry.id   AF-A0A1F7WTC5-F1
#
_cell.length_a   1.000
_cell.length_b   1.000
_cell.length_c   1.000
_cell.angle_alpha   90.00
_cell.angle_beta   90.00
_cell.angle_gamma   90.00
#
_symmetry.space_group_name_H-M   'P 1'
#
loop_
_entity.id
_entity.type
_entity.pdbx_description
1 polymer ?
#
loop_
_entity_poly.entity_id
_entity_poly.type
_entity_poly.pdbx_seq_one_letter_code
_entity_poly.pdbx_strand_id
1 'polypeptide(L)'
;MSRVSQAYFEINDVTVFALAKLAELRDPETGYHLERTREYSVILAGELGCPPDFVANIYKVGPLHDIGKVGIPDRVLLKPAALTEEEYDEMKKHPVIGTDVILSIIADHQLSRGYLLMARDIILHHHEKYDGSGYPCGLKGEDIPLSARIFSIVDAYDAIVSKRPYKPALPHEEALRRIKKDSGTHFDPVVVEAFLRIHEKLHETYDRYKQDFKFGVKIR
;
A
#
# COMPACT_ATOMS: atom_id res chain seq x y z
N MET A 1 -13.43 -14.34 -22.37
CA MET A 1 -12.68 -13.23 -23.02
C MET A 1 -11.77 -13.80 -24.11
N SER A 2 -11.46 -13.04 -25.17
CA SER A 2 -10.52 -13.50 -26.20
C SER A 2 -9.08 -13.51 -25.69
N ARG A 3 -8.20 -14.35 -26.27
CA ARG A 3 -6.75 -14.35 -25.94
C ARG A 3 -6.11 -12.97 -26.10
N VAL A 4 -6.56 -12.21 -27.10
CA VAL A 4 -6.14 -10.83 -27.36
C VAL A 4 -6.55 -9.92 -26.20
N SER A 5 -7.81 -10.02 -25.74
CA SER A 5 -8.30 -9.24 -24.60
C SER A 5 -7.53 -9.56 -23.31
N GLN A 6 -7.15 -10.82 -23.09
CA GLN A 6 -6.39 -11.23 -21.90
C GLN A 6 -4.97 -10.65 -21.91
N ALA A 7 -4.26 -10.71 -23.05
CA ALA A 7 -2.94 -10.10 -23.19
C ALA A 7 -2.96 -8.58 -22.98
N TYR A 8 -4.00 -7.88 -23.44
CA TYR A 8 -4.16 -6.44 -23.17
C TYR A 8 -4.31 -6.12 -21.68
N PHE A 9 -5.05 -6.92 -20.92
CA PHE A 9 -5.19 -6.72 -19.48
C PHE A 9 -3.87 -6.99 -18.73
N GLU A 10 -3.14 -8.04 -19.12
CA GLU A 10 -1.82 -8.34 -18.54
C GLU A 10 -0.82 -7.21 -18.78
N ILE A 11 -0.78 -6.65 -20.00
CA ILE A 11 0.10 -5.52 -20.33
C ILE A 11 -0.28 -4.26 -19.53
N ASN A 12 -1.57 -3.98 -19.35
CA ASN A 12 -2.03 -2.85 -18.55
C ASN A 12 -1.61 -3.00 -17.09
N ASP A 13 -1.77 -4.18 -16.50
CA ASP A 13 -1.39 -4.44 -15.10
C ASP A 13 0.13 -4.27 -14.90
N VAL A 14 0.94 -4.77 -15.84
CA VAL A 14 2.41 -4.58 -15.82
C VAL A 14 2.78 -3.10 -15.96
N THR A 15 2.07 -2.34 -16.81
CA THR A 15 2.32 -0.92 -17.02
C THR A 15 2.01 -0.10 -15.76
N VAL A 16 0.88 -0.36 -15.10
CA VAL A 16 0.52 0.27 -13.83
C VAL A 16 1.57 -0.02 -12.76
N PHE A 17 1.99 -1.29 -12.65
CA PHE A 17 3.02 -1.67 -11.69
C PHE A 17 4.37 -1.00 -11.96
N ALA A 18 4.77 -0.87 -13.24
CA ALA A 18 6.01 -0.18 -13.62
C ALA A 18 5.99 1.31 -13.25
N LEU A 19 4.85 1.98 -13.38
CA LEU A 19 4.69 3.38 -12.98
C LEU A 19 4.74 3.54 -11.45
N ALA A 20 4.12 2.63 -10.71
CA ALA A 20 4.24 2.59 -9.25
C ALA A 20 5.70 2.40 -8.81
N LYS A 21 6.42 1.47 -9.46
CA LYS A 21 7.86 1.25 -9.24
C LYS A 21 8.68 2.50 -9.51
N LEU A 22 8.38 3.23 -10.59
CA LEU A 22 9.09 4.46 -10.92
C LEU A 22 8.91 5.54 -9.83
N ALA A 23 7.72 5.64 -9.24
CA ALA A 23 7.49 6.54 -8.11
C ALA A 23 8.22 6.08 -6.84
N GLU A 24 8.19 4.78 -6.54
CA GLU A 24 8.91 4.18 -5.39
C GLU A 24 10.41 4.43 -5.48
N LEU A 25 11.02 4.43 -6.67
CA LEU A 25 12.46 4.69 -6.85
C LEU A 25 12.95 6.04 -6.31
N ARG A 26 12.05 7.03 -6.12
CA ARG A 26 12.40 8.30 -5.47
C ARG A 26 12.42 8.20 -3.96
N ASP A 27 11.68 7.28 -3.37
CA ASP A 27 11.68 7.05 -1.92
C ASP A 27 12.80 6.05 -1.61
N PRO A 28 13.67 6.30 -0.62
CA PRO A 28 14.69 5.34 -0.22
C PRO A 28 14.12 4.08 0.48
N GLU A 29 12.85 3.73 0.26
CA GLU A 29 12.31 2.42 0.57
C GLU A 29 13.07 1.33 -0.17
N THR A 30 13.57 0.34 0.58
CA THR A 30 14.44 -0.67 0.01
C THR A 30 13.65 -1.91 -0.44
N GLY A 31 13.88 -2.33 -1.68
CA GLY A 31 13.65 -3.70 -2.14
C GLY A 31 12.28 -3.96 -2.77
N TYR A 32 11.68 -5.07 -2.38
CA TYR A 32 10.44 -5.61 -2.96
C TYR A 32 9.17 -5.14 -2.22
N HIS A 33 9.10 -3.89 -1.75
CA HIS A 33 7.98 -3.41 -0.92
C HIS A 33 6.65 -3.50 -1.68
N LEU A 34 6.55 -2.91 -2.89
CA LEU A 34 5.32 -2.99 -3.70
C LEU A 34 4.91 -4.43 -4.04
N GLU A 35 5.85 -5.34 -4.26
CA GLU A 35 5.57 -6.75 -4.51
C GLU A 35 5.02 -7.44 -3.27
N ARG A 36 5.61 -7.19 -2.11
CA ARG A 36 5.17 -7.77 -0.84
C ARG A 36 3.79 -7.24 -0.46
N THR A 37 3.58 -5.92 -0.49
CA THR A 37 2.30 -5.33 -0.05
C THR A 37 1.14 -5.71 -0.95
N ARG A 38 1.32 -5.83 -2.27
CA ARG A 38 0.25 -6.34 -3.15
C ARG A 38 -0.09 -7.81 -2.87
N GLU A 39 0.90 -8.65 -2.58
CA GLU A 39 0.65 -10.05 -2.22
C GLU A 39 -0.01 -10.19 -0.84
N TYR A 40 0.46 -9.43 0.14
CA TYR A 40 -0.17 -9.35 1.46
C TYR A 40 -1.64 -8.93 1.36
N SER A 41 -1.93 -7.93 0.53
CA SER A 41 -3.30 -7.43 0.35
C SER A 41 -4.24 -8.48 -0.23
N VAL A 42 -3.74 -9.35 -1.12
CA VAL A 42 -4.51 -10.47 -1.69
C VAL A 42 -4.80 -11.53 -0.63
N ILE A 43 -3.78 -11.93 0.13
CA ILE A 43 -3.94 -12.95 1.19
C ILE A 43 -4.95 -12.47 2.23
N LEU A 44 -4.82 -11.21 2.67
CA LEU A 44 -5.69 -10.62 3.68
C LEU A 44 -7.12 -10.38 3.16
N ALA A 45 -7.28 -9.87 1.93
CA ALA A 45 -8.60 -9.72 1.32
C ALA A 45 -9.32 -11.07 1.12
N GLY A 46 -8.58 -12.12 0.75
CA GLY A 46 -9.11 -13.47 0.63
C GLY A 46 -9.57 -14.04 1.97
N GLU A 47 -8.81 -13.83 3.04
CA GLU A 47 -9.19 -14.23 4.41
C GLU A 47 -10.45 -13.50 4.90
N LEU A 48 -10.66 -12.25 4.47
CA LEU A 48 -11.86 -11.48 4.75
C LEU A 48 -13.08 -11.91 3.91
N GLY A 49 -12.93 -12.88 3.00
CA GLY A 49 -14.01 -13.34 2.13
C GLY A 49 -14.38 -12.33 1.04
N CYS A 50 -13.46 -11.44 0.66
CA CYS A 50 -13.73 -10.45 -0.39
C CYS A 50 -14.00 -11.13 -1.74
N PRO A 51 -14.87 -10.57 -2.60
CA PRO A 51 -15.13 -11.12 -3.92
C PRO A 51 -13.87 -11.22 -4.79
N PRO A 52 -13.77 -12.20 -5.71
CA PRO A 52 -12.59 -12.36 -6.57
C PRO A 52 -12.18 -11.08 -7.32
N ASP A 53 -13.14 -10.29 -7.79
CA ASP A 53 -12.86 -9.02 -8.46
C ASP A 53 -12.23 -7.98 -7.52
N PHE A 54 -12.64 -7.95 -6.25
CA PHE A 54 -12.01 -7.07 -5.25
C PHE A 54 -10.56 -7.48 -5.01
N VAL A 55 -10.32 -8.78 -4.82
CA VAL A 55 -8.97 -9.36 -4.61
C VAL A 55 -8.06 -9.10 -5.81
N ALA A 56 -8.59 -9.27 -7.03
CA ALA A 56 -7.85 -8.97 -8.25
C ALA A 56 -7.54 -7.46 -8.39
N ASN A 57 -8.48 -6.59 -8.02
CA ASN A 57 -8.29 -5.15 -8.13
C ASN A 57 -7.29 -4.62 -7.09
N ILE A 58 -7.34 -5.08 -5.83
CA ILE A 58 -6.43 -4.60 -4.79
C ILE A 58 -4.99 -4.99 -5.10
N TYR A 59 -4.76 -6.18 -5.70
CA TYR A 59 -3.45 -6.59 -6.20
C TYR A 59 -2.89 -5.63 -7.25
N LYS A 60 -3.74 -5.18 -8.17
CA LYS A 60 -3.35 -4.31 -9.29
C LYS A 60 -3.05 -2.90 -8.84
N VAL A 61 -3.89 -2.34 -7.97
CA VAL A 61 -3.87 -0.90 -7.66
C VAL A 61 -3.31 -0.54 -6.30
N GLY A 62 -3.21 -1.51 -5.38
CA GLY A 62 -2.55 -1.32 -4.09
C GLY A 62 -1.15 -0.70 -4.20
N PRO A 63 -0.30 -1.14 -5.16
CA PRO A 63 1.00 -0.52 -5.40
C PRO A 63 0.99 0.99 -5.66
N LEU A 64 -0.15 1.57 -6.03
CA LEU A 64 -0.25 3.01 -6.30
C LEU A 64 -0.42 3.87 -5.04
N HIS A 65 -0.59 3.29 -3.83
CA HIS A 65 -0.89 4.03 -2.60
C HIS A 65 -0.02 5.28 -2.39
N ASP A 66 1.27 5.17 -2.71
CA ASP A 66 2.29 6.20 -2.53
C ASP A 66 2.65 6.97 -3.81
N ILE A 67 1.90 6.80 -4.90
CA ILE A 67 2.21 7.43 -6.21
C ILE A 67 2.34 8.95 -6.10
N GLY A 68 1.61 9.58 -5.17
CA GLY A 68 1.66 11.03 -4.95
C GLY A 68 2.97 11.53 -4.34
N LYS A 69 3.86 10.65 -3.84
CA LYS A 69 5.20 11.04 -3.36
C LYS A 69 6.03 11.72 -4.45
N VAL A 70 5.68 11.52 -5.73
CA VAL A 70 6.28 12.26 -6.85
C VAL A 70 6.09 13.79 -6.76
N GLY A 71 5.06 14.26 -6.07
CA GLY A 71 4.84 15.69 -5.84
C GLY A 71 5.52 16.24 -4.58
N ILE A 72 6.17 15.40 -3.77
CA ILE A 72 6.81 15.82 -2.53
C ILE A 72 8.22 16.37 -2.84
N PRO A 73 8.60 17.53 -2.26
CA PRO A 73 9.94 18.09 -2.42
C PRO A 73 11.04 17.15 -1.92
N ASP A 74 12.15 17.04 -2.65
CA ASP A 74 13.29 16.18 -2.29
C ASP A 74 13.85 16.47 -0.88
N ARG A 75 13.87 17.74 -0.47
CA ARG A 75 14.33 18.15 0.87
C ARG A 75 13.52 17.51 2.01
N VAL A 76 12.27 17.12 1.74
CA VAL A 76 11.37 16.43 2.67
C VAL A 76 11.47 14.92 2.45
N LEU A 77 11.28 14.46 1.22
CA LEU A 77 11.23 13.03 0.88
C LEU A 77 12.54 12.30 1.18
N LEU A 78 13.69 12.93 0.90
CA LEU A 78 15.02 12.31 1.01
C LEU A 78 15.72 12.64 2.34
N LYS A 79 15.04 13.30 3.29
CA LYS A 79 15.68 13.80 4.50
C LYS A 79 16.27 12.66 5.35
N PRO A 80 17.56 12.72 5.73
CA PRO A 80 18.20 11.66 6.50
C PRO A 80 18.01 11.74 8.01
N ALA A 81 16.85 12.21 8.45
CA ALA A 81 16.52 12.42 9.85
C ALA A 81 14.99 12.46 10.02
N ALA A 82 14.54 12.55 11.27
CA ALA A 82 13.14 12.82 11.55
C ALA A 82 12.69 14.14 10.87
N LEU A 83 11.47 14.13 10.34
CA LEU A 83 10.84 15.32 9.80
C LEU A 83 10.46 16.28 10.94
N THR A 84 10.54 17.59 10.69
CA THR A 84 9.85 18.58 11.54
C THR A 84 8.34 18.48 11.33
N GLU A 85 7.55 19.14 12.18
CA GLU A 85 6.10 19.17 11.99
C GLU A 85 5.70 19.76 10.63
N GLU A 86 6.36 20.84 10.18
CA GLU A 86 6.09 21.46 8.88
C GLU A 86 6.47 20.56 7.71
N GLU A 87 7.57 19.82 7.83
CA GLU A 87 7.98 18.83 6.81
C GLU A 87 7.05 17.62 6.81
N TYR A 88 6.54 17.22 7.98
CA TYR A 88 5.56 16.16 8.10
C TYR A 88 4.21 16.59 7.50
N ASP A 89 3.78 17.84 7.72
CA ASP A 89 2.64 18.45 7.04
C ASP A 89 2.79 18.45 5.52
N GLU A 90 4.00 18.68 5.01
CA GLU A 90 4.29 18.55 3.58
C GLU A 90 4.18 17.10 3.11
N MET A 91 4.75 16.15 3.85
CA MET A 91 4.68 14.71 3.54
C MET A 91 3.23 14.19 3.50
N LYS A 92 2.37 14.65 4.41
CA LYS A 92 0.94 14.29 4.48
C LYS A 92 0.13 14.72 3.25
N LYS A 93 0.70 15.48 2.31
CA LYS A 93 0.03 15.88 1.06
C LYS A 93 0.03 14.80 -0.02
N HIS A 94 0.92 13.80 0.05
CA HIS A 94 1.03 12.79 -1.01
C HIS A 94 -0.28 12.02 -1.30
N PRO A 95 -1.16 11.71 -0.33
CA PRO A 95 -2.44 11.06 -0.62
C PRO A 95 -3.32 11.94 -1.51
N VAL A 96 -3.35 13.24 -1.23
CA VAL A 96 -4.15 14.22 -1.99
C VAL A 96 -3.57 14.39 -3.40
N ILE A 97 -2.25 14.59 -3.50
CA ILE A 97 -1.57 14.73 -4.81
C ILE A 97 -1.82 13.51 -5.71
N GLY A 98 -1.66 12.30 -5.18
CA GLY A 98 -1.90 11.07 -5.94
C GLY A 98 -3.37 10.93 -6.34
N THR A 99 -4.29 11.33 -5.45
CA THR A 99 -5.73 11.27 -5.70
C THR A 99 -6.17 12.26 -6.78
N ASP A 100 -5.66 13.49 -6.77
CA ASP A 100 -5.99 14.52 -7.77
C ASP A 100 -5.67 14.06 -9.19
N VAL A 101 -4.53 13.38 -9.37
CA VAL A 101 -4.15 12.78 -10.66
C VAL A 101 -5.17 11.73 -11.10
N ILE A 102 -5.56 10.82 -10.20
CA ILE A 102 -6.53 9.76 -10.52
C ILE A 102 -7.92 10.33 -10.82
N LEU A 103 -8.36 11.34 -10.06
CA LEU A 103 -9.64 12.01 -10.27
C LEU A 103 -9.69 12.76 -11.61
N SER A 104 -8.59 13.43 -12.00
CA SER A 104 -8.50 14.07 -13.32
C SER A 104 -8.71 13.05 -14.44
N ILE A 105 -8.02 11.91 -14.38
CA ILE A 105 -8.14 10.84 -15.39
C ILE A 105 -9.56 10.26 -15.41
N ILE A 106 -10.15 10.01 -14.24
CA ILE A 106 -11.53 9.51 -14.13
C ILE A 106 -12.52 10.48 -14.80
N ALA A 107 -12.36 11.78 -14.58
CA ALA A 107 -13.19 12.82 -15.16
C ALA A 107 -13.02 12.90 -16.69
N ASP A 108 -11.77 12.97 -17.17
CA ASP A 108 -11.45 13.09 -18.60
C ASP A 108 -11.96 11.90 -19.43
N HIS A 109 -11.94 10.70 -18.84
CA HIS A 109 -12.35 9.46 -19.49
C HIS A 109 -13.76 8.98 -19.12
N GLN A 110 -14.51 9.76 -18.32
CA GLN A 110 -15.88 9.45 -17.86
C GLN A 110 -16.02 8.06 -17.24
N LEU A 111 -15.02 7.65 -16.47
CA LEU A 111 -14.99 6.32 -15.86
C LEU A 111 -15.91 6.27 -14.64
N SER A 112 -16.96 5.45 -14.71
CA SER A 112 -17.92 5.28 -13.60
C SER A 112 -17.71 4.00 -12.81
N ARG A 113 -16.82 3.10 -13.26
CA ARG A 113 -16.55 1.79 -12.66
C ARG A 113 -15.10 1.37 -12.95
N GLY A 114 -14.55 0.53 -12.08
CA GLY A 114 -13.27 -0.14 -12.30
C GLY A 114 -12.29 0.03 -11.15
N TYR A 115 -11.13 -0.61 -11.31
CA TYR A 115 -10.08 -0.65 -10.30
C TYR A 115 -9.52 0.74 -9.93
N LEU A 116 -9.69 1.76 -10.77
CA LEU A 116 -9.25 3.14 -10.48
C LEU A 116 -10.00 3.79 -9.32
N LEU A 117 -11.27 3.43 -9.07
CA LEU A 117 -11.98 3.89 -7.88
C LEU A 117 -11.36 3.29 -6.61
N MET A 118 -10.99 2.02 -6.65
CA MET A 118 -10.25 1.39 -5.56
C MET A 118 -8.85 2.00 -5.40
N ALA A 119 -8.17 2.35 -6.50
CA ALA A 119 -6.88 3.03 -6.45
C ALA A 119 -7.01 4.37 -5.71
N ARG A 120 -8.00 5.19 -6.09
CA ARG A 120 -8.34 6.44 -5.40
C ARG A 120 -8.55 6.22 -3.90
N ASP A 121 -9.35 5.22 -3.54
CA ASP A 121 -9.68 4.95 -2.14
C ASP A 121 -8.44 4.57 -1.33
N ILE A 122 -7.56 3.72 -1.88
CA ILE A 122 -6.31 3.34 -1.22
C ILE A 122 -5.38 4.54 -1.12
N ILE A 123 -5.14 5.25 -2.23
CA ILE A 123 -4.24 6.40 -2.26
C ILE A 123 -4.68 7.45 -1.24
N LEU A 124 -5.95 7.85 -1.25
CA LEU A 124 -6.43 8.91 -0.39
C LEU A 124 -6.46 8.50 1.09
N HIS A 125 -6.80 7.25 1.39
CA HIS A 125 -7.21 6.87 2.74
C HIS A 125 -6.33 5.83 3.45
N HIS A 126 -5.23 5.35 2.85
CA HIS A 126 -4.38 4.34 3.52
C HIS A 126 -3.70 4.84 4.82
N HIS A 127 -3.67 6.16 5.04
CA HIS A 127 -3.22 6.80 6.29
C HIS A 127 -4.35 7.26 7.22
N GLU A 128 -5.61 6.96 6.89
CA GLU A 128 -6.70 7.11 7.83
C GLU A 128 -6.54 6.10 8.97
N LYS A 129 -6.95 6.50 10.17
CA LYS A 129 -6.92 5.66 11.37
C LYS A 129 -8.33 5.35 11.79
N TYR A 130 -8.56 4.12 12.21
CA TYR A 130 -9.90 3.63 12.54
C TYR A 130 -10.62 4.47 13.61
N ASP A 131 -9.89 5.14 14.51
CA ASP A 131 -10.45 6.05 15.52
C ASP A 131 -10.79 7.47 15.03
N GLY A 132 -10.40 7.83 13.81
CA GLY A 132 -10.57 9.16 13.21
C GLY A 132 -9.39 10.10 13.40
N SER A 133 -8.28 9.67 14.02
CA SER A 133 -7.09 10.51 14.22
C SER A 133 -6.11 10.51 13.03
N GLY A 134 -6.52 9.93 11.90
CA GLY A 134 -5.72 9.83 10.68
C GLY A 134 -5.82 11.06 9.78
N TYR A 135 -5.29 10.93 8.57
CA TYR A 135 -5.30 12.00 7.56
C TYR A 135 -5.50 11.37 6.16
N PRO A 136 -5.91 12.17 5.15
CA PRO A 136 -6.17 13.62 5.17
C PRO A 136 -7.59 14.03 5.55
N CYS A 137 -8.56 13.11 5.59
CA CYS A 137 -9.97 13.41 5.76
C CYS A 137 -10.47 13.21 7.21
N GLY A 138 -9.74 12.45 8.03
CA GLY A 138 -10.13 12.16 9.41
C GLY A 138 -11.34 11.22 9.48
N LEU A 139 -11.41 10.27 8.53
CA LEU A 139 -12.49 9.28 8.47
C LEU A 139 -12.39 8.32 9.65
N LYS A 140 -13.55 7.85 10.13
CA LYS A 140 -13.63 6.99 11.31
C LYS A 140 -14.34 5.68 11.01
N GLY A 141 -13.82 4.59 11.56
CA GLY A 141 -14.45 3.28 11.49
C GLY A 141 -14.64 2.81 10.05
N GLU A 142 -15.88 2.45 9.73
CA GLU A 142 -16.25 1.91 8.41
C GLU A 142 -16.44 2.97 7.33
N ASP A 143 -16.39 4.27 7.67
CA ASP A 143 -16.35 5.33 6.67
C ASP A 143 -15.05 5.27 5.84
N ILE A 144 -14.00 4.66 6.41
CA ILE A 144 -12.77 4.33 5.69
C ILE A 144 -13.06 3.16 4.73
N PRO A 145 -12.81 3.30 3.42
CA PRO A 145 -13.00 2.20 2.47
C PRO A 145 -12.25 0.94 2.89
N LEU A 146 -12.88 -0.23 2.71
CA LEU A 146 -12.29 -1.51 3.12
C LEU A 146 -10.91 -1.75 2.47
N SER A 147 -10.73 -1.34 1.21
CA SER A 147 -9.45 -1.43 0.52
C SER A 147 -8.34 -0.65 1.24
N ALA A 148 -8.64 0.55 1.72
CA ALA A 148 -7.70 1.36 2.49
C ALA A 148 -7.43 0.78 3.90
N ARG A 149 -8.46 0.25 4.57
CA ARG A 149 -8.28 -0.46 5.86
C ARG A 149 -7.37 -1.69 5.73
N ILE A 150 -7.53 -2.48 4.66
CA ILE A 150 -6.64 -3.60 4.34
C ILE A 150 -5.23 -3.08 4.06
N PHE A 151 -5.11 -2.04 3.22
CA PHE A 151 -3.81 -1.55 2.77
C PHE A 151 -2.98 -0.93 3.91
N SER A 152 -3.64 -0.22 4.84
CA SER A 152 -3.02 0.38 6.02
C SER A 152 -2.29 -0.68 6.88
N ILE A 153 -2.88 -1.87 7.08
CA ILE A 153 -2.25 -2.94 7.85
C ILE A 153 -1.06 -3.54 7.11
N VAL A 154 -1.19 -3.83 5.81
CA VAL A 154 -0.11 -4.51 5.06
C VAL A 154 1.09 -3.59 4.83
N ASP A 155 0.84 -2.29 4.62
CA ASP A 155 1.89 -1.28 4.55
C ASP A 155 2.62 -1.14 5.91
N ALA A 156 1.86 -0.99 7.01
CA ALA A 156 2.44 -0.92 8.34
C ALA A 156 3.24 -2.18 8.71
N TYR A 157 2.72 -3.37 8.39
CA TYR A 157 3.42 -4.63 8.60
C TYR A 157 4.75 -4.63 7.85
N ASP A 158 4.73 -4.34 6.55
CA ASP A 158 5.94 -4.31 5.72
C ASP A 158 6.96 -3.28 6.22
N ALA A 159 6.50 -2.10 6.62
CA ALA A 159 7.32 -1.03 7.17
C ALA A 159 7.98 -1.40 8.51
N ILE A 160 7.40 -2.33 9.28
CA ILE A 160 7.96 -2.81 10.55
C ILE A 160 9.00 -3.89 10.31
N VAL A 161 8.71 -4.87 9.45
CA VAL A 161 9.59 -6.05 9.23
C VAL A 161 10.68 -5.81 8.19
N SER A 162 10.61 -4.72 7.43
CA SER A 162 11.60 -4.36 6.42
C SER A 162 12.62 -3.35 6.94
N LYS A 163 13.85 -3.43 6.42
CA LYS A 163 14.89 -2.44 6.70
C LYS A 163 14.54 -1.15 5.96
N ARG A 164 14.72 0.00 6.61
CA ARG A 164 14.66 1.33 6.00
C ARG A 164 15.97 2.09 6.29
N PRO A 165 16.35 3.13 5.52
CA PRO A 165 17.62 3.84 5.69
C PRO A 165 17.88 4.31 7.13
N TYR A 166 16.83 4.71 7.86
CA TYR A 166 16.93 5.26 9.23
C TYR A 166 16.34 4.33 10.29
N LYS A 167 15.88 3.12 9.92
CA LYS A 167 15.20 2.21 10.85
C LYS A 167 15.56 0.75 10.55
N PRO A 168 16.12 0.01 11.52
CA PRO A 168 16.36 -1.41 11.35
C PRO A 168 15.03 -2.16 11.21
N ALA A 169 15.04 -3.26 10.46
CA ALA A 169 13.95 -4.22 10.46
C ALA A 169 13.72 -4.75 11.89
N LEU A 170 12.45 -4.83 12.29
CA LEU A 170 12.06 -5.45 13.56
C LEU A 170 11.61 -6.91 13.34
N PRO A 171 11.72 -7.76 14.38
CA PRO A 171 11.21 -9.13 14.30
C PRO A 171 9.71 -9.18 13.99
N HIS A 172 9.28 -10.28 13.38
CA HIS A 172 7.88 -10.58 13.07
C HIS A 172 6.96 -10.40 14.27
N GLU A 173 7.38 -10.93 15.42
CA GLU A 173 6.64 -10.92 16.68
C GLU A 173 6.37 -9.50 17.16
N GLU A 174 7.30 -8.57 16.89
CA GLU A 174 7.12 -7.16 17.25
C GLU A 174 6.10 -6.48 16.33
N ALA A 175 6.03 -6.86 15.05
CA ALA A 175 4.97 -6.40 14.14
C ALA A 175 3.60 -6.88 14.62
N LEU A 176 3.47 -8.17 14.96
CA LEU A 176 2.23 -8.72 15.52
C LEU A 176 1.80 -7.98 16.78
N ARG A 177 2.73 -7.75 17.70
CA ARG A 177 2.46 -7.07 18.97
C ARG A 177 1.95 -5.65 18.76
N ARG A 178 2.57 -4.88 17.84
CA ARG A 178 2.16 -3.50 17.53
C ARG A 178 0.79 -3.46 16.85
N ILE A 179 0.60 -4.25 15.79
CA ILE A 179 -0.66 -4.29 15.04
C ILE A 179 -1.82 -4.71 15.96
N LYS A 180 -1.62 -5.74 16.80
CA LYS A 180 -2.63 -6.17 17.77
C LYS A 180 -2.95 -5.09 18.82
N LYS A 181 -1.92 -4.39 19.31
CA LYS A 181 -2.09 -3.30 20.29
C LYS A 181 -2.92 -2.14 19.71
N ASP A 182 -2.70 -1.82 18.43
CA ASP A 182 -3.33 -0.68 17.77
C ASP A 182 -4.69 -1.03 17.12
N SER A 183 -5.24 -2.21 17.44
CA SER A 183 -6.59 -2.64 17.06
C SER A 183 -7.66 -1.71 17.66
N GLY A 184 -8.59 -1.24 16.83
CA GLY A 184 -9.65 -0.30 17.22
C GLY A 184 -9.21 1.15 17.37
N THR A 185 -7.91 1.44 17.20
CA THR A 185 -7.37 2.81 17.18
C THR A 185 -6.80 3.13 15.81
N HIS A 186 -5.63 2.59 15.48
CA HIS A 186 -5.05 2.73 14.14
C HIS A 186 -5.80 1.85 13.14
N PHE A 187 -6.01 0.58 13.49
CA PHE A 187 -6.46 -0.44 12.55
C PHE A 187 -7.87 -0.93 12.87
N ASP A 188 -8.59 -1.33 11.83
CA ASP A 188 -9.89 -2.00 11.96
C ASP A 188 -9.75 -3.33 12.72
N PRO A 189 -10.47 -3.54 13.84
CA PRO A 189 -10.43 -4.78 14.60
C PRO A 189 -10.71 -6.04 13.77
N VAL A 190 -11.65 -5.99 12.82
CA VAL A 190 -12.01 -7.14 11.97
C VAL A 190 -10.85 -7.49 11.04
N VAL A 191 -10.19 -6.47 10.48
CA VAL A 191 -9.03 -6.66 9.60
C VAL A 191 -7.82 -7.14 10.40
N VAL A 192 -7.61 -6.64 11.62
CA VAL A 192 -6.57 -7.12 12.54
C VAL A 192 -6.79 -8.60 12.88
N GLU A 193 -8.01 -9.00 13.22
CA GLU A 193 -8.32 -10.40 13.51
C GLU A 193 -8.04 -11.31 12.31
N ALA A 194 -8.41 -10.88 11.10
CA ALA A 194 -8.07 -11.59 9.87
C ALA A 194 -6.55 -11.69 9.68
N PHE A 195 -5.82 -10.57 9.81
CA PHE A 195 -4.37 -10.53 9.75
C PHE A 195 -3.72 -11.52 10.72
N LEU A 196 -4.19 -11.58 11.97
CA LEU A 196 -3.66 -12.49 12.98
C LEU A 196 -3.91 -13.97 12.66
N ARG A 197 -4.90 -14.32 11.83
CA ARG A 197 -5.10 -15.71 11.38
C ARG A 197 -4.16 -16.11 10.24
N ILE A 198 -3.67 -15.14 9.48
CA ILE A 198 -2.87 -15.36 8.25
C ILE A 198 -1.44 -14.82 8.34
N HIS A 199 -1.01 -14.34 9.51
CA HIS A 199 0.29 -13.67 9.66
C HIS A 199 1.49 -14.53 9.26
N GLU A 200 1.41 -15.86 9.42
CA GLU A 200 2.49 -16.77 9.03
C GLU A 200 2.66 -16.77 7.51
N LYS A 201 1.56 -16.75 6.74
CA LYS A 201 1.60 -16.67 5.27
C LYS A 201 2.21 -15.35 4.78
N LEU A 202 1.95 -14.25 5.51
CA LEU A 202 2.57 -12.95 5.24
C LEU A 202 4.07 -12.98 5.55
N HIS A 203 4.47 -13.65 6.62
CA HIS A 203 5.87 -13.82 6.97
C HIS A 203 6.63 -14.71 5.96
N GLU A 204 6.03 -15.82 5.53
CA GLU A 204 6.58 -16.67 4.46
C GLU A 204 6.78 -15.88 3.16
N THR A 205 5.82 -15.01 2.82
CA THR A 205 5.92 -14.13 1.66
C THR A 205 7.08 -13.13 1.82
N TYR A 206 7.28 -12.55 3.01
CA TYR A 206 8.46 -11.73 3.31
C TYR A 206 9.77 -12.50 3.07
N ASP A 207 9.86 -13.72 3.62
CA ASP A 207 11.07 -14.53 3.55
C ASP A 207 11.41 -14.94 2.10
N ARG A 208 10.41 -15.21 1.27
CA ARG A 208 10.60 -15.47 -0.18
C ARG A 208 11.31 -14.30 -0.86
N TYR A 209 10.79 -13.08 -0.71
CA TYR A 209 11.40 -11.89 -1.33
C TYR A 209 12.77 -11.52 -0.75
N LYS A 210 12.99 -11.83 0.53
CA LYS A 210 14.32 -11.67 1.16
C LYS A 210 15.35 -12.63 0.58
N GLN A 211 14.95 -13.85 0.22
CA GLN A 211 15.81 -14.81 -0.47
C GLN A 211 16.10 -14.36 -1.89
N ASP A 212 15.08 -13.93 -2.64
CA ASP A 212 15.24 -13.44 -4.02
C ASP A 212 16.18 -12.23 -4.10
N PHE A 213 16.16 -11.34 -3.10
CA PHE A 213 17.10 -10.22 -3.00
C PHE A 213 18.57 -10.67 -2.85
N LYS A 214 18.83 -11.76 -2.10
CA LYS A 214 20.19 -12.31 -1.92
C LYS A 214 20.78 -12.88 -3.21
N PHE A 215 19.93 -13.36 -4.11
CA PHE A 215 20.37 -13.90 -5.40
C PHE A 215 20.46 -12.85 -6.49
N GLY A 216 20.12 -11.58 -6.18
CA GLY A 216 20.33 -10.40 -7.02
C GLY A 216 20.10 -10.71 -8.49
N VAL A 217 18.85 -10.72 -8.94
CA VAL A 217 18.54 -10.90 -10.37
C VAL A 217 19.33 -9.85 -11.14
N LYS A 218 20.47 -10.28 -11.70
CA LYS A 218 21.14 -9.59 -12.79
C LYS A 218 20.14 -9.58 -13.92
N ILE A 219 19.64 -8.39 -14.22
CA ILE A 219 19.01 -8.13 -15.51
C ILE A 219 19.99 -8.64 -16.57
N ARG A 220 19.57 -9.64 -17.34
CA ARG A 220 20.21 -10.00 -18.60
C ARG A 220 19.61 -9.13 -19.69
#